data_AF-A0A517QH25-F1
#
_entry.id   AF-A0A517QH25-F1
#
_cell.length_a   1.000
_cell.length_b   1.000
_cell.length_c   1.000
_cell.angle_alpha   90.00
_cell.angle_beta   90.00
_cell.angle_gamma   90.00
#
_symmetry.space_group_name_H-M   'P 1'
#
loop_
_entity.id
_entity.type
_entity.pdbx_description
1 polymer ?
#
loop_
_entity_poly.entity_id
_entity_poly.type
_entity_poly.pdbx_seq_one_letter_code
_entity_poly.pdbx_strand_id
1 'polypeptide(L)'
;MTIDLKSYQKNYFLDRAAVKDAVLAGKIRSLKRGGGLVRTIARRSIKKSRRVALSEMSPRSQAIFKNKQKKYRALKRKGKAGPYGPPKRPYKKAEPGEPPRSPSGFLKRFLFFGYDVPNEEVIIGPIRSKTGTVRHLEHGGRATLPNSRGRRVPMTFKGNPFMKPALKTAAPNLPDQFKNSIR
;
A
#
# COMPACT_ATOMS: atom_id res chain seq x y z
N MET A 1 -53.68 -35.57 -8.25
CA MET A 1 -52.55 -34.70 -8.64
C MET A 1 -51.26 -35.29 -8.08
N THR A 2 -50.42 -35.88 -8.92
CA THR A 2 -49.08 -36.31 -8.53
C THR A 2 -48.15 -35.11 -8.56
N ILE A 3 -47.76 -34.62 -7.39
CA ILE A 3 -46.78 -33.53 -7.25
C ILE A 3 -45.40 -34.13 -7.57
N ASP A 4 -44.78 -33.66 -8.65
CA ASP A 4 -43.40 -34.04 -8.98
C ASP A 4 -42.43 -33.37 -8.00
N LEU A 5 -42.02 -34.14 -6.99
CA LEU A 5 -41.10 -33.72 -5.94
C LEU A 5 -39.74 -33.23 -6.47
N LYS A 6 -39.29 -33.70 -7.66
CA LYS A 6 -38.01 -33.26 -8.24
C LYS A 6 -38.10 -31.86 -8.84
N SER A 7 -39.19 -31.51 -9.52
CA SER A 7 -39.42 -30.13 -9.98
C SER A 7 -39.80 -29.21 -8.82
N TYR A 8 -40.52 -29.72 -7.80
CA TYR A 8 -40.85 -28.96 -6.59
C TYR A 8 -39.60 -28.53 -5.79
N GLN A 9 -38.63 -29.43 -5.60
CA GLN A 9 -37.35 -29.10 -4.94
C GLN A 9 -36.46 -28.15 -5.76
N LYS A 10 -36.58 -28.13 -7.09
CA LYS A 10 -35.78 -27.26 -7.96
C LYS A 10 -36.35 -25.84 -8.07
N ASN A 11 -37.67 -25.71 -8.15
CA ASN A 11 -38.32 -24.44 -8.50
C ASN A 11 -39.17 -23.83 -7.36
N TYR A 12 -39.54 -24.58 -6.32
CA TYR A 12 -40.52 -24.12 -5.31
C TYR A 12 -40.02 -24.19 -3.85
N PHE A 13 -38.82 -24.73 -3.59
CA PHE A 13 -38.20 -24.71 -2.25
C PHE A 13 -37.22 -23.53 -2.14
N LEU A 14 -37.62 -22.46 -1.43
CA LEU A 14 -36.80 -21.27 -1.13
C LEU A 14 -36.15 -20.61 -2.37
N ASP A 15 -36.92 -20.27 -3.42
CA ASP A 15 -36.47 -19.55 -4.63
C ASP A 15 -34.94 -19.55 -4.83
N ARG A 16 -34.37 -20.74 -5.07
CA ARG A 16 -32.93 -20.98 -4.87
C ARG A 16 -32.04 -20.02 -5.65
N ALA A 17 -32.48 -19.60 -6.84
CA ALA A 17 -31.79 -18.61 -7.64
C ALA A 17 -31.76 -17.25 -6.93
N ALA A 18 -32.93 -16.74 -6.52
CA ALA A 18 -33.04 -15.46 -5.81
C ALA A 18 -32.26 -15.47 -4.48
N VAL A 19 -32.32 -16.57 -3.72
CA VAL A 19 -31.56 -16.70 -2.47
C VAL A 19 -30.06 -16.73 -2.73
N LYS A 20 -29.59 -17.48 -3.73
CA LYS A 20 -28.16 -17.51 -4.11
C LYS A 20 -27.67 -16.14 -4.54
N ASP A 21 -28.46 -15.43 -5.34
CA ASP A 21 -28.12 -14.08 -5.81
C ASP A 21 -28.05 -13.08 -4.65
N ALA A 22 -29.01 -13.15 -3.72
CA ALA A 22 -29.01 -12.34 -2.50
C ALA A 22 -27.79 -12.63 -1.61
N VAL A 23 -27.45 -13.91 -1.42
CA VAL A 23 -26.26 -14.34 -0.66
C VAL A 23 -24.98 -13.86 -1.34
N LEU A 24 -24.86 -14.03 -2.65
CA LEU A 24 -23.70 -13.58 -3.43
C LEU A 24 -23.54 -12.05 -3.35
N ALA A 25 -24.63 -11.30 -3.52
CA ALA A 25 -24.63 -9.85 -3.41
C ALA A 25 -24.21 -9.38 -1.99
N GLY A 26 -24.73 -10.05 -0.95
CA GLY A 26 -24.34 -9.82 0.44
C GLY A 26 -22.86 -10.08 0.68
N LYS A 27 -22.36 -11.25 0.23
CA LYS A 27 -20.96 -11.65 0.32
C LYS A 27 -20.02 -10.65 -0.37
N ILE A 28 -20.33 -10.26 -1.62
CA ILE A 28 -19.56 -9.27 -2.38
C ILE A 28 -19.49 -7.94 -1.62
N ARG A 29 -20.62 -7.47 -1.07
CA ARG A 29 -20.70 -6.21 -0.35
C ARG A 29 -19.86 -6.25 0.94
N SER A 30 -19.99 -7.31 1.72
CA SER A 30 -19.25 -7.50 2.97
C SER A 30 -17.75 -7.61 2.75
N LEU A 31 -17.33 -8.41 1.76
CA LEU A 31 -15.91 -8.56 1.44
C LEU A 31 -15.31 -7.27 0.89
N LYS A 32 -16.01 -6.53 0.01
CA LYS A 32 -15.56 -5.21 -0.47
C LYS A 32 -15.38 -4.21 0.68
N ARG A 33 -16.27 -4.21 1.67
CA ARG A 33 -16.11 -3.38 2.89
C ARG A 33 -14.88 -3.81 3.70
N GLY A 34 -14.67 -5.12 3.88
CA GLY A 34 -13.48 -5.67 4.52
C GLY A 34 -12.18 -5.25 3.83
N GLY A 35 -12.10 -5.40 2.50
CA GLY A 35 -10.97 -4.90 1.71
C GLY A 35 -10.79 -3.38 1.82
N GLY A 36 -11.87 -2.61 1.79
CA GLY A 36 -11.85 -1.17 2.01
C GLY A 36 -11.27 -0.78 3.38
N LEU A 37 -11.62 -1.52 4.43
CA LEU A 37 -11.10 -1.32 5.78
C LEU A 37 -9.59 -1.58 5.85
N VAL A 38 -9.13 -2.74 5.37
CA VAL A 38 -7.70 -3.09 5.35
C VAL A 38 -6.91 -2.05 4.55
N ARG A 39 -7.42 -1.62 3.38
CA ARG A 39 -6.80 -0.58 2.55
C ARG A 39 -6.67 0.73 3.31
N THR A 40 -7.70 1.11 4.04
CA THR A 40 -7.73 2.35 4.82
C THR A 40 -6.70 2.32 5.94
N ILE A 41 -6.61 1.21 6.69
CA ILE A 41 -5.62 1.03 7.75
C ILE A 41 -4.20 1.09 7.16
N ALA A 42 -3.93 0.38 6.08
CA ALA A 42 -2.64 0.42 5.39
C ALA A 42 -2.27 1.83 4.89
N ARG A 43 -3.22 2.58 4.33
CA ARG A 43 -2.99 3.98 3.89
C ARG A 43 -2.69 4.93 5.04
N ARG A 44 -3.30 4.70 6.21
CA ARG A 44 -3.08 5.49 7.43
C ARG A 44 -1.73 5.16 8.07
N SER A 45 -1.27 3.91 8.01
CA SER A 45 0.02 3.49 8.58
C SER A 45 1.21 4.07 7.81
N ILE A 46 1.14 4.15 6.47
CA ILE A 46 2.15 4.82 5.65
C ILE A 46 2.11 6.32 5.98
N LYS A 47 3.24 6.95 6.29
CA LYS A 47 3.28 8.40 6.60
C LYS A 47 4.25 9.14 5.67
N LYS A 48 4.03 10.45 5.51
CA LYS A 48 4.99 11.31 4.82
C LYS A 48 6.28 11.34 5.63
N SER A 49 7.42 11.23 4.95
CA SER A 49 8.71 11.32 5.63
C SER A 49 9.03 12.76 6.01
N ARG A 50 9.51 12.97 7.25
CA ARG A 50 10.16 14.22 7.63
C ARG A 50 11.59 14.26 7.10
N ARG A 51 12.17 15.46 7.03
CA ARG A 51 13.60 15.61 6.73
C ARG A 51 14.44 15.24 7.95
N VAL A 52 15.62 14.68 7.73
CA VAL A 52 16.59 14.36 8.79
C VAL A 52 17.14 15.67 9.35
N ALA A 53 17.31 15.76 10.67
CA ALA A 53 17.97 16.89 11.30
C ALA A 53 19.48 16.90 10.97
N LEU A 54 20.19 18.01 11.19
CA LEU A 54 21.65 17.99 11.00
C LEU A 54 22.30 17.05 12.02
N SER A 55 21.88 17.08 13.28
CA SER A 55 22.40 16.26 14.38
C SER A 55 22.23 14.76 14.13
N GLU A 56 21.10 14.33 13.57
CA GLU A 56 20.79 12.92 13.27
C GLU A 56 21.57 12.36 12.07
N MET A 57 22.25 13.21 11.30
CA MET A 57 22.93 12.83 10.08
C MET A 57 24.38 12.41 10.38
N SER A 58 24.90 11.41 9.68
CA SER A 58 26.33 11.03 9.78
C SER A 58 27.25 12.24 9.48
N PRO A 59 28.38 12.41 10.20
CA PRO A 59 29.30 13.55 10.02
C PRO A 59 29.69 13.79 8.55
N ARG A 60 29.95 12.72 7.81
CA ARG A 60 30.27 12.78 6.37
C ARG A 60 29.12 13.37 5.55
N SER A 61 27.90 12.91 5.80
CA SER A 61 26.70 13.42 5.12
C SER A 61 26.41 14.88 5.49
N GLN A 62 26.65 15.25 6.76
CA GLN A 62 26.54 16.64 7.21
C GLN A 62 27.52 17.54 6.46
N ALA A 63 28.79 17.14 6.34
CA ALA A 63 29.82 17.89 5.62
C ALA A 63 29.45 18.07 4.13
N ILE A 64 28.98 17.01 3.47
CA ILE A 64 28.50 17.08 2.08
C ILE A 64 27.36 18.09 1.94
N PHE A 65 26.39 18.06 2.85
CA PHE A 65 25.25 18.98 2.82
C PHE A 65 25.71 20.43 3.04
N LYS A 66 26.58 20.69 4.02
CA LYS A 66 27.17 22.00 4.29
C LYS A 66 27.94 22.54 3.08
N ASN A 67 28.75 21.70 2.43
CA ASN A 67 29.50 22.07 1.23
C ASN A 67 28.57 22.43 0.06
N LYS A 68 27.50 21.65 -0.16
CA LYS A 68 26.47 21.97 -1.16
C LYS A 68 25.80 23.31 -0.84
N GLN A 69 25.50 23.58 0.43
CA GLN A 69 24.89 24.83 0.86
C GLN A 69 25.83 26.04 0.66
N LYS A 70 27.12 25.90 0.99
CA LYS A 70 28.16 26.92 0.75
C LYS A 70 28.27 27.22 -0.75
N LYS A 71 28.33 26.19 -1.60
CA LYS A 71 28.37 26.33 -3.06
C LYS A 71 27.13 27.06 -3.59
N TYR A 72 25.93 26.68 -3.13
CA TYR A 72 24.70 27.36 -3.52
C TYR A 72 24.71 28.84 -3.15
N ARG A 73 25.14 29.19 -1.93
CA ARG A 73 25.25 30.60 -1.49
C ARG A 73 26.22 31.40 -2.35
N ALA A 74 27.37 30.83 -2.71
CA ALA A 74 28.33 31.46 -3.59
C ALA A 74 27.75 31.69 -5.00
N LEU A 75 27.05 30.70 -5.56
CA LEU A 75 26.38 30.85 -6.87
C LEU A 75 25.26 31.88 -6.84
N LYS A 76 24.45 31.90 -5.77
CA LYS A 76 23.37 32.87 -5.61
C LYS A 76 23.89 34.30 -5.58
N ARG A 77 24.99 34.56 -4.86
CA ARG A 77 25.65 35.88 -4.84
C ARG A 77 26.13 36.32 -6.22
N LYS A 78 26.57 35.37 -7.05
CA LYS A 78 27.02 35.63 -8.43
C LYS A 78 25.86 35.73 -9.44
N GLY A 79 24.60 35.66 -9.01
CA GLY A 79 23.44 35.58 -9.92
C GLY A 79 23.37 34.29 -10.75
N LYS A 80 24.24 33.30 -10.50
CA LYS A 80 24.34 32.02 -11.23
C LYS A 80 23.67 30.86 -10.52
N ALA A 81 22.79 31.13 -9.55
CA ALA A 81 22.00 30.08 -8.93
C ALA A 81 20.95 29.58 -9.93
N GLY A 82 20.88 28.26 -10.13
CA GLY A 82 19.88 27.66 -10.99
C GLY A 82 18.44 27.83 -10.46
N PRO A 83 17.44 27.43 -11.26
CA PRO A 83 16.02 27.60 -10.92
C PRO A 83 15.59 26.75 -9.71
N TYR A 84 16.35 25.70 -9.41
CA TYR A 84 16.15 24.87 -8.23
C TYR A 84 16.81 25.55 -7.04
N GLY A 85 16.01 25.95 -6.04
CA GLY A 85 16.47 26.64 -4.83
C GLY A 85 17.50 25.87 -3.97
N PRO A 86 17.68 26.23 -2.69
CA PRO A 86 18.76 25.69 -1.88
C PRO A 86 18.69 24.17 -1.73
N PRO A 87 19.86 23.50 -1.56
CA PRO A 87 19.89 22.06 -1.37
C PRO A 87 19.04 21.65 -0.16
N LYS A 88 18.26 20.60 -0.38
CA LYS A 88 17.23 20.10 0.52
C LYS A 88 17.78 18.91 1.33
N ARG A 89 17.57 18.88 2.66
CA ARG A 89 17.99 17.76 3.52
C ARG A 89 17.30 16.45 3.10
N PRO A 90 17.96 15.28 3.20
CA PRO A 90 17.35 14.01 2.84
C PRO A 90 16.14 13.67 3.73
N TYR A 91 15.25 12.83 3.22
CA TYR A 91 14.12 12.28 3.97
C TYR A 91 14.58 11.20 4.95
N LYS A 92 13.99 11.17 6.15
CA LYS A 92 14.22 10.12 7.15
C LYS A 92 13.63 8.80 6.62
N LYS A 93 14.43 7.75 6.64
CA LYS A 93 13.98 6.41 6.26
C LYS A 93 13.18 5.78 7.40
N ALA A 94 12.32 4.82 7.10
CA ALA A 94 11.66 4.01 8.11
C ALA A 94 12.67 3.02 8.70
N GLU A 95 12.53 2.72 9.99
CA GLU A 95 13.26 1.62 10.61
C GLU A 95 12.69 0.26 10.14
N PRO A 96 13.45 -0.84 10.28
CA PRO A 96 12.95 -2.18 9.95
C PRO A 96 11.68 -2.50 10.75
N GLY A 97 10.69 -3.10 10.11
CA GLY A 97 9.40 -3.40 10.76
C GLY A 97 8.43 -2.23 10.84
N GLU A 98 8.89 -0.98 10.79
CA GLU A 98 7.99 0.17 10.64
C GLU A 98 7.40 0.22 9.22
N PRO A 99 6.15 0.71 9.06
CA PRO A 99 5.59 1.00 7.76
C PRO A 99 6.50 1.94 6.95
N PRO A 100 6.57 1.77 5.62
CA PRO A 100 7.44 2.57 4.78
C PRO A 100 6.99 4.03 4.79
N ARG A 101 7.96 4.95 4.75
CA ARG A 101 7.65 6.38 4.57
C ARG A 101 7.55 6.69 3.09
N SER A 102 6.55 7.50 2.72
CA SER A 102 6.31 7.87 1.32
C SER A 102 6.37 9.40 1.16
N PRO A 103 7.53 9.96 0.76
CA PRO A 103 7.67 11.41 0.56
C PRO A 103 6.75 11.96 -0.55
N SER A 104 6.58 11.20 -1.63
CA SER A 104 5.73 11.56 -2.79
C SER A 104 4.26 11.16 -2.62
N GLY A 105 3.94 10.34 -1.63
CA GLY A 105 2.60 9.76 -1.46
C GLY A 105 2.23 8.70 -2.50
N PHE A 106 3.15 8.34 -3.41
CA PHE A 106 2.95 7.34 -4.47
C PHE A 106 2.35 6.05 -3.87
N LEU A 107 3.07 5.41 -2.94
CA LEU A 107 2.67 4.12 -2.40
C LEU A 107 1.23 4.11 -1.87
N LYS A 108 0.81 5.19 -1.18
CA LYS A 108 -0.57 5.34 -0.66
C LYS A 108 -1.63 5.34 -1.76
N ARG A 109 -1.35 6.06 -2.85
CA ARG A 109 -2.27 6.23 -3.98
C ARG A 109 -2.44 4.93 -4.76
N PHE A 110 -1.41 4.08 -4.78
CA PHE A 110 -1.39 2.84 -5.54
C PHE A 110 -1.80 1.58 -4.76
N LEU A 111 -2.34 1.70 -3.54
CA LEU A 111 -3.06 0.61 -2.88
C LEU A 111 -4.47 0.50 -3.43
N PHE A 112 -4.88 -0.70 -3.82
CA PHE A 112 -6.22 -1.01 -4.32
C PHE A 112 -6.73 -2.31 -3.70
N PHE A 113 -8.03 -2.57 -3.87
CA PHE A 113 -8.64 -3.86 -3.60
C PHE A 113 -9.62 -4.18 -4.73
N GLY A 114 -9.85 -5.47 -4.97
CA GLY A 114 -10.80 -5.98 -5.95
C GLY A 114 -11.43 -7.27 -5.46
N TYR A 115 -12.67 -7.52 -5.88
CA TYR A 115 -13.34 -8.80 -5.66
C TYR A 115 -13.00 -9.73 -6.81
N ASP A 116 -12.56 -10.94 -6.50
CA ASP A 116 -12.26 -11.99 -7.45
C ASP A 116 -13.45 -12.94 -7.52
N VAL A 117 -14.16 -12.94 -8.66
CA VAL A 117 -15.44 -13.67 -8.80
C VAL A 117 -15.29 -15.18 -8.73
N PRO A 118 -14.33 -15.81 -9.45
CA PRO A 118 -14.18 -17.27 -9.44
C PRO A 118 -13.82 -17.84 -8.06
N ASN A 119 -12.98 -17.13 -7.30
CA ASN A 119 -12.53 -17.59 -5.98
C ASN A 119 -13.41 -17.05 -4.83
N GLU A 120 -14.29 -16.09 -5.13
CA GLU A 120 -15.13 -15.39 -4.17
C GLU A 120 -14.33 -14.71 -3.02
N GLU A 121 -13.19 -14.14 -3.39
CA GLU A 121 -12.22 -13.52 -2.48
C GLU A 121 -12.08 -12.02 -2.72
N VAL A 122 -11.50 -11.30 -1.76
CA VAL A 122 -11.03 -9.93 -1.99
C VAL A 122 -9.53 -9.87 -1.94
N ILE A 123 -8.95 -9.56 -3.10
CA ILE A 123 -7.54 -9.32 -3.26
C ILE A 123 -7.28 -7.87 -2.90
N ILE A 124 -6.32 -7.65 -2.02
CA ILE A 124 -5.92 -6.31 -1.61
C ILE A 124 -4.40 -6.16 -1.66
N GLY A 125 -3.96 -5.03 -2.22
CA GLY A 125 -2.57 -4.70 -2.20
C GLY A 125 -2.19 -3.52 -3.09
N PRO A 126 -0.92 -3.15 -3.06
CA PRO A 126 -0.37 -2.17 -3.97
C PRO A 126 -0.22 -2.74 -5.39
N ILE A 127 -0.48 -1.92 -6.42
CA ILE A 127 -0.19 -2.28 -7.82
C ILE A 127 1.31 -2.50 -7.99
N ARG A 128 1.67 -3.42 -8.89
CA ARG A 128 3.06 -3.64 -9.32
C ARG A 128 3.69 -2.33 -9.78
N SER A 129 4.72 -1.87 -9.07
CA SER A 129 5.58 -0.80 -9.57
C SER A 129 6.39 -1.30 -10.77
N LYS A 130 6.72 -0.45 -11.74
CA LYS A 130 7.62 -0.78 -12.87
C LYS A 130 8.93 -1.45 -12.42
N THR A 131 9.41 -1.10 -11.23
CA THR A 131 10.64 -1.61 -10.63
C THR A 131 10.46 -2.86 -9.75
N GLY A 132 9.25 -3.37 -9.54
CA GLY A 132 8.96 -4.49 -8.64
C GLY A 132 9.20 -4.23 -7.13
N THR A 133 9.67 -3.03 -6.77
CA THR A 133 10.09 -2.65 -5.40
C THR A 133 9.06 -2.90 -4.30
N VAL A 134 7.78 -2.76 -4.65
CA VAL A 134 6.67 -2.80 -3.70
C VAL A 134 6.58 -4.13 -2.95
N ARG A 135 6.83 -5.26 -3.63
CA ARG A 135 6.85 -6.60 -3.00
C ARG A 135 7.93 -6.70 -1.92
N HIS A 136 9.08 -6.10 -2.19
CA HIS A 136 10.22 -6.11 -1.26
C HIS A 136 10.01 -5.19 -0.06
N LEU A 137 9.07 -4.24 -0.14
CA LEU A 137 8.67 -3.48 1.05
C LEU A 137 7.91 -4.36 2.03
N GLU A 138 7.03 -5.25 1.57
CA GLU A 138 6.28 -6.14 2.48
C GLU A 138 7.13 -7.29 3.02
N HIS A 139 7.89 -7.96 2.16
CA HIS A 139 8.57 -9.21 2.50
C HIS A 139 10.08 -9.06 2.73
N GLY A 140 10.66 -7.91 2.39
CA GLY A 140 12.12 -7.74 2.34
C GLY A 140 12.77 -8.44 1.14
N GLY A 141 14.08 -8.66 1.25
CA GLY A 141 14.89 -9.40 0.28
C GLY A 141 15.78 -8.52 -0.61
N ARG A 142 16.40 -9.13 -1.62
CA ARG A 142 17.31 -8.46 -2.55
C ARG A 142 16.61 -8.18 -3.88
N ALA A 143 16.87 -7.03 -4.47
CA ALA A 143 16.38 -6.68 -5.80
C ALA A 143 17.41 -5.85 -6.56
N THR A 144 17.56 -6.10 -7.85
CA THR A 144 18.47 -5.31 -8.70
C THR A 144 17.69 -4.17 -9.35
N LEU A 145 18.04 -2.93 -9.02
CA LEU A 145 17.28 -1.73 -9.40
C LEU A 145 18.16 -0.71 -10.13
N PRO A 146 17.61 0.05 -11.10
CA PRO A 146 18.34 1.13 -11.72
C PRO A 146 18.63 2.24 -10.70
N ASN A 147 19.87 2.70 -10.66
CA ASN A 147 20.26 3.89 -9.92
C ASN A 147 19.94 5.17 -10.71
N SER A 148 20.23 6.34 -10.15
CA SER A 148 20.00 7.64 -10.82
C SER A 148 20.77 7.83 -12.14
N ARG A 149 21.74 6.96 -12.45
CA ARG A 149 22.52 6.95 -13.70
C ARG A 149 22.10 5.81 -14.65
N GLY A 150 20.97 5.17 -14.39
CA GLY A 150 20.43 4.05 -15.19
C GLY A 150 21.12 2.69 -14.97
N ARG A 151 22.24 2.63 -14.26
CA ARG A 151 22.94 1.35 -13.98
C ARG A 151 22.16 0.53 -12.98
N ARG A 152 21.99 -0.77 -13.27
CA ARG A 152 21.34 -1.72 -12.38
C ARG A 152 22.28 -2.09 -11.22
N VAL A 153 21.85 -1.87 -10.00
CA VAL A 153 22.63 -2.12 -8.78
C VAL A 153 21.81 -3.02 -7.85
N PRO A 154 22.42 -4.05 -7.23
CA PRO A 154 21.74 -4.84 -6.22
C PRO A 154 21.45 -3.97 -4.98
N MET A 155 20.21 -4.00 -4.52
CA MET A 155 19.76 -3.33 -3.31
C MET A 155 19.14 -4.36 -2.36
N THR A 156 19.42 -4.18 -1.06
CA THR A 156 18.83 -5.01 -0.01
C THR A 156 17.71 -4.25 0.69
N PHE A 157 16.54 -4.88 0.79
CA PHE A 157 15.36 -4.39 1.46
C PHE A 157 15.19 -5.11 2.80
N LYS A 158 15.05 -4.34 3.87
CA LYS A 158 14.94 -4.87 5.23
C LYS A 158 13.54 -5.41 5.58
N GLY A 159 12.53 -5.11 4.76
CA GLY A 159 11.13 -5.41 5.08
C GLY A 159 10.52 -4.35 6.00
N ASN A 160 9.57 -3.62 5.45
CA ASN A 160 8.78 -2.57 6.06
C ASN A 160 7.30 -2.90 5.81
N PRO A 161 6.76 -3.91 6.51
CA PRO A 161 5.43 -4.44 6.23
C PRO A 161 4.36 -3.39 6.56
N PHE A 162 3.36 -3.25 5.68
CA PHE A 162 2.23 -2.35 5.90
C PHE A 162 0.88 -3.01 5.61
N MET A 163 0.85 -4.06 4.79
CA MET A 163 -0.35 -4.84 4.48
C MET A 163 -0.66 -5.89 5.54
N LYS A 164 0.31 -6.74 5.91
CA LYS A 164 0.09 -7.79 6.92
C LYS A 164 -0.34 -7.21 8.29
N PRO A 165 0.31 -6.14 8.81
CA PRO A 165 -0.15 -5.51 10.03
C PRO A 165 -1.56 -4.92 9.88
N ALA A 166 -1.88 -4.33 8.73
CA ALA A 166 -3.20 -3.77 8.49
C ALA A 166 -4.31 -4.84 8.49
N LEU A 167 -4.05 -6.02 7.91
CA LEU A 167 -4.97 -7.14 7.97
C LEU A 167 -5.17 -7.62 9.40
N LYS A 168 -4.08 -7.76 10.18
CA LYS A 168 -4.14 -8.15 11.59
C LYS A 168 -4.99 -7.18 12.41
N THR A 169 -4.85 -5.87 12.18
CA THR A 169 -5.67 -4.85 12.85
C THR A 169 -7.13 -4.88 12.39
N ALA A 170 -7.40 -5.20 11.13
CA ALA A 170 -8.76 -5.25 10.59
C ALA A 170 -9.52 -6.53 10.99
N ALA A 171 -8.80 -7.64 11.15
CA ALA A 171 -9.34 -8.99 11.38
C ALA A 171 -10.51 -9.07 12.38
N PRO A 172 -10.44 -8.48 13.59
CA PRO A 172 -11.56 -8.55 14.55
C PRO A 172 -12.84 -7.88 14.06
N ASN A 173 -12.75 -6.88 13.18
CA ASN A 173 -13.91 -6.12 12.68
C ASN A 173 -14.47 -6.69 11.35
N LEU A 174 -13.84 -7.74 10.80
CA LEU A 174 -14.28 -8.35 9.54
C LEU A 174 -15.62 -9.09 9.68
N PRO A 175 -15.86 -9.90 10.74
CA PRO A 175 -17.15 -10.57 10.93
C PRO A 175 -18.34 -9.61 10.98
N ASP A 176 -18.16 -8.43 11.58
CA ASP A 176 -19.20 -7.40 11.64
C ASP A 176 -19.66 -6.93 10.25
N GLN A 177 -18.79 -7.02 9.23
CA GLN A 177 -19.17 -6.65 7.87
C GLN A 177 -20.19 -7.61 7.25
N PHE A 178 -20.28 -8.84 7.75
CA PHE A 178 -21.22 -9.86 7.30
C PHE A 178 -22.57 -9.80 8.02
N LYS A 179 -22.66 -9.11 9.15
CA LYS A 179 -23.91 -8.94 9.90
C LYS A 179 -24.94 -8.21 9.03
N ASN A 180 -26.14 -8.80 8.89
CA ASN A 180 -27.25 -8.26 8.10
C ASN A 180 -26.89 -7.97 6.62
N SER A 181 -25.91 -8.71 6.09
CA SER A 181 -25.46 -8.55 4.69
C SER A 181 -26.41 -9.16 3.68
N ILE A 182 -27.14 -10.20 4.09
CA ILE A 182 -28.19 -10.86 3.33
C ILE A 182 -29.51 -10.18 3.70
N ARG A 183 -30.27 -9.78 2.69
CA ARG A 183 -31.60 -9.21 2.81
C ARG A 183 -32.54 -9.91 1.84
#